data_AF-A0A920BL00-F1
#
_entry.id   AF-A0A920BL00-F1
#
_cell.length_a   1.000
_cell.length_b   1.000
_cell.length_c   1.000
_cell.angle_alpha   90.00
_cell.angle_beta   90.00
_cell.angle_gamma   90.00
#
_symmetry.space_group_name_H-M   'P 1'
#
loop_
_entity.id
_entity.type
_entity.pdbx_description
1 polymer ?
#
loop_
_entity_poly.entity_id
_entity_poly.type
_entity_poly.pdbx_seq_one_letter_code
_entity_poly.pdbx_strand_id
1 'polypeptide(L)'
;MDWASSILSAVGEVVIVDETALDAVTGLSGSGPAYLFYLAEAMIQAGIANGLDPSVADVLTRQTLLGASTLLTKSGVTPEELRNSVTSPNGTTAAAFNIFNRITSSRSSKTPSQQQQISQRN
;
A
#
# COMPACT_ATOMS: atom_id res chain seq x y z
N MET A 1 -1.59 10.28 -29.48
CA MET A 1 -1.82 10.22 -28.02
C MET A 1 -1.14 11.37 -27.28
N ASP A 2 -0.10 11.97 -27.86
CA ASP A 2 0.76 12.99 -27.23
C ASP A 2 -0.01 14.23 -26.72
N TRP A 3 -1.03 14.68 -27.45
CA TRP A 3 -1.88 15.79 -27.00
C TRP A 3 -2.64 15.45 -25.71
N ALA A 4 -3.14 14.21 -25.60
CA ALA A 4 -3.92 13.77 -24.43
C ALA A 4 -2.99 13.61 -23.22
N SER A 5 -1.83 12.97 -23.41
CA SER A 5 -0.81 12.88 -22.36
C SER A 5 -0.36 14.26 -21.90
N SER A 6 -0.13 15.21 -22.82
CA SER A 6 0.29 16.58 -22.47
C SER A 6 -0.75 17.32 -21.62
N ILE A 7 -2.04 17.15 -21.89
CA ILE A 7 -3.10 17.79 -21.09
C ILE A 7 -3.17 17.14 -19.70
N LEU A 8 -3.17 15.81 -19.64
CA LEU A 8 -3.31 15.07 -18.38
C LEU A 8 -2.08 15.22 -17.48
N SER A 9 -0.89 15.44 -18.05
CA SER A 9 0.33 15.69 -17.27
C SER A 9 0.29 16.98 -16.44
N ALA A 10 -0.67 17.88 -16.68
CA ALA A 10 -0.84 19.07 -15.85
C ALA A 10 -1.30 18.77 -14.41
N VAL A 11 -1.88 17.60 -14.17
CA VAL A 11 -2.42 17.19 -12.85
C VAL A 11 -1.69 16.01 -12.22
N GLY A 12 -0.67 15.45 -12.87
CA GLY A 12 0.09 14.32 -12.34
C GLY A 12 0.89 13.56 -13.39
N GLU A 13 1.39 12.39 -12.99
CA GLU A 13 2.10 11.48 -13.88
C GLU A 13 1.11 10.70 -14.78
N VAL A 14 1.47 10.50 -16.05
CA VAL A 14 0.64 9.79 -17.03
C VAL A 14 1.33 8.48 -17.41
N VAL A 15 0.61 7.37 -17.27
CA VAL A 15 1.06 6.03 -17.67
C VAL A 15 0.14 5.51 -18.77
N ILE A 16 0.72 5.07 -19.89
CA ILE A 16 -0.01 4.42 -20.98
C ILE A 16 -0.07 2.92 -20.71
N VAL A 17 -1.28 2.37 -20.76
CA VAL A 17 -1.56 0.94 -20.57
C VAL A 17 -2.51 0.43 -21.65
N ASP A 18 -2.57 -0.88 -21.83
CA ASP A 18 -3.60 -1.51 -22.64
C ASP A 18 -4.98 -1.39 -21.97
N GLU A 19 -6.04 -1.32 -22.77
CA GLU A 19 -7.42 -1.20 -22.28
C GLU A 19 -7.83 -2.34 -21.35
N THR A 20 -7.27 -3.54 -21.56
CA THR A 20 -7.49 -4.72 -20.71
C THR A 20 -7.01 -4.54 -19.28
N ALA A 21 -6.16 -3.54 -19.00
CA ALA A 21 -5.68 -3.21 -17.66
C ALA A 21 -6.55 -2.19 -16.92
N LEU A 22 -7.59 -1.59 -17.55
CA LEU A 22 -8.34 -0.47 -16.95
C LEU A 22 -9.03 -0.82 -15.62
N ASP A 23 -9.55 -2.04 -15.47
CA ASP A 23 -10.13 -2.49 -14.19
C ASP A 23 -9.06 -2.52 -13.09
N ALA A 24 -7.87 -3.03 -13.42
CA ALA A 24 -6.75 -3.08 -12.48
C ALA A 24 -6.24 -1.67 -12.13
N VAL A 25 -6.15 -0.77 -13.11
CA VAL A 25 -5.79 0.65 -12.89
C VAL A 25 -6.81 1.35 -11.99
N THR A 26 -8.10 1.09 -12.19
CA THR A 26 -9.17 1.66 -11.38
C THR A 26 -9.11 1.15 -9.94
N GLY A 27 -8.90 -0.15 -9.74
CA GLY A 27 -8.71 -0.73 -8.42
C GLY A 27 -7.47 -0.20 -7.71
N LEU A 28 -6.36 -0.04 -8.44
CA LEU A 28 -5.10 0.41 -7.86
C LEU A 28 -5.06 1.91 -7.55
N SER A 29 -5.38 2.74 -8.56
CA SER A 29 -5.14 4.20 -8.52
C SER A 29 -6.42 5.03 -8.38
N GLY A 30 -7.53 4.60 -9.00
CA GLY A 30 -8.81 5.28 -8.85
C GLY A 30 -9.38 5.11 -7.44
N SER A 31 -9.32 3.88 -6.92
CA SER A 31 -9.75 3.53 -5.56
C SER A 31 -8.65 3.70 -4.51
N GLY A 32 -7.38 3.74 -4.95
CA GLY A 32 -6.19 3.83 -4.10
C GLY A 32 -6.23 4.87 -2.98
N PRO A 33 -6.66 6.13 -3.26
CA PRO A 33 -6.77 7.16 -2.23
C PRO A 33 -7.67 6.77 -1.05
N ALA A 34 -8.78 6.06 -1.30
CA ALA A 34 -9.68 5.61 -0.24
C ALA A 34 -8.98 4.64 0.73
N TYR A 35 -8.08 3.80 0.24
CA TYR A 35 -7.33 2.86 1.08
C TYR A 35 -6.38 3.62 2.02
N LEU A 36 -5.73 4.68 1.54
CA LEU A 36 -4.86 5.51 2.36
C LEU A 36 -5.64 6.35 3.38
N PHE A 37 -6.82 6.86 3.03
CA PHE A 37 -7.67 7.57 3.98
C PHE A 37 -8.16 6.65 5.09
N TYR A 38 -8.56 5.42 4.75
CA TYR A 38 -8.95 4.43 5.75
C TYR A 38 -7.77 3.99 6.64
N LEU A 39 -6.57 3.85 6.07
CA LEU A 39 -5.36 3.60 6.85
C LEU A 39 -5.08 4.77 7.81
N ALA A 40 -5.21 6.02 7.35
CA ALA A 40 -5.02 7.20 8.18
C ALA A 40 -6.01 7.21 9.35
N GLU A 41 -7.29 6.94 9.09
CA GLU A 41 -8.32 6.81 10.13
C GLU A 41 -7.92 5.76 11.17
N ALA A 42 -7.53 4.56 10.73
CA ALA A 42 -7.10 3.48 11.64
C ALA A 42 -5.86 3.86 12.46
N MET A 43 -4.88 4.55 11.86
CA MET A 43 -3.68 5.03 12.56
C MET A 43 -4.01 6.06 13.64
N ILE A 44 -4.90 7.01 13.33
CA ILE A 44 -5.36 8.04 14.29
C ILE A 44 -6.07 7.36 15.46
N GLN A 45 -7.03 6.47 15.17
CA GLN A 45 -7.77 5.74 16.21
C GLN A 45 -6.84 4.89 17.08
N ALA A 46 -5.86 4.21 16.48
CA ALA A 46 -4.86 3.46 17.23
C ALA A 46 -4.02 4.36 18.14
N GLY A 47 -3.59 5.53 17.66
CA GLY A 47 -2.87 6.52 18.47
C GLY A 47 -3.67 6.97 19.68
N ILE A 48 -4.94 7.33 19.48
CA ILE A 48 -5.87 7.74 20.55
C ILE A 48 -6.08 6.61 21.55
N ALA A 49 -6.31 5.37 21.07
CA ALA A 49 -6.47 4.20 21.94
C ALA A 49 -5.24 3.89 22.79
N ASN A 50 -4.05 4.36 22.38
CA ASN A 50 -2.80 4.26 23.13
C ASN A 50 -2.45 5.54 23.91
N GLY A 51 -3.42 6.45 24.08
CA GLY A 51 -3.31 7.60 24.98
C GLY A 51 -2.81 8.90 24.33
N LEU A 52 -2.70 8.97 23.00
CA LEU A 52 -2.40 10.24 22.32
C LEU A 52 -3.63 11.15 22.32
N ASP A 53 -3.39 12.46 22.43
CA ASP A 53 -4.42 13.46 22.15
C ASP A 53 -4.88 13.33 20.68
N PRO A 54 -6.18 13.44 20.37
CA PRO A 54 -6.68 13.32 19.00
C PRO A 54 -6.01 14.25 18.00
N SER A 55 -5.71 15.49 18.38
CA SER A 55 -5.04 16.46 17.49
C SER A 55 -3.59 16.07 17.21
N VAL A 56 -2.90 15.50 18.20
CA VAL A 56 -1.54 14.99 18.05
C VAL A 56 -1.54 13.75 17.14
N ALA A 57 -2.48 12.81 17.35
CA ALA A 57 -2.60 11.62 16.52
C ALA A 57 -2.88 11.95 15.05
N ASP A 58 -3.74 12.95 14.76
CA ASP A 58 -4.01 13.44 13.41
C ASP A 58 -2.76 14.04 12.75
N VAL A 59 -2.06 14.95 13.42
CA VAL A 59 -0.85 15.60 12.90
C VAL A 59 0.24 14.56 12.60
N LEU A 60 0.51 13.66 13.54
CA LEU A 60 1.54 12.62 13.37
C LEU A 60 1.20 11.69 12.20
N THR A 61 -0.07 11.27 12.08
CA THR A 61 -0.50 10.38 10.99
C THR A 61 -0.35 11.06 9.63
N ARG A 62 -0.83 12.30 9.48
CA ARG A 62 -0.73 13.05 8.22
C ARG A 62 0.72 13.26 7.78
N GLN A 63 1.58 13.68 8.71
CA GLN A 63 3.00 13.89 8.41
C GLN A 63 3.73 12.58 8.10
N THR A 64 3.37 11.48 8.76
CA THR A 64 3.92 10.15 8.45
C THR A 64 3.58 9.73 7.02
N LEU A 65 2.31 9.86 6.61
CA LEU A 65 1.87 9.50 5.26
C LEU A 65 2.52 10.39 4.19
N LEU A 66 2.55 11.72 4.42
CA LEU A 66 3.20 12.66 3.51
C LEU A 66 4.70 12.38 3.37
N GLY A 67 5.41 12.18 4.49
CA GLY A 67 6.84 11.92 4.49
C GLY A 67 7.19 10.60 3.81
N ALA A 68 6.47 9.52 4.14
CA ALA A 68 6.71 8.20 3.55
C ALA A 68 6.44 8.18 2.04
N SER A 69 5.31 8.74 1.59
CA SER A 69 5.00 8.84 0.16
C SER A 69 6.01 9.71 -0.59
N THR A 70 6.38 10.86 -0.03
CA THR A 70 7.39 11.75 -0.63
C THR A 70 8.74 11.05 -0.76
N LEU A 71 9.18 10.32 0.28
CA LEU A 71 10.43 9.57 0.25
C LEU A 71 10.37 8.45 -0.81
N LEU A 72 9.27 7.70 -0.89
CA LEU A 72 9.08 6.67 -1.91
C LEU A 72 9.18 7.25 -3.32
N THR A 73 8.49 8.36 -3.60
CA THR A 73 8.50 8.99 -4.93
C THR A 73 9.88 9.57 -5.30
N LYS A 74 10.64 10.09 -4.34
CA LYS A 74 11.89 10.82 -4.61
C LYS A 74 13.17 9.99 -4.50
N SER A 75 13.14 8.88 -3.78
CA SER A 75 14.38 8.16 -3.40
C SER A 75 14.96 7.26 -4.49
N GLY A 76 14.13 6.83 -5.45
CA GLY A 76 14.54 5.89 -6.50
C GLY A 76 14.85 4.47 -6.00
N VAL A 77 14.59 4.18 -4.72
CA VAL A 77 14.70 2.84 -4.13
C VAL A 77 13.33 2.19 -4.01
N THR A 78 13.32 0.86 -3.87
CA THR A 78 12.09 0.09 -3.81
C THR A 78 11.34 0.30 -2.47
N PRO A 79 10.01 0.07 -2.44
CA PRO A 79 9.24 0.08 -1.18
C PRO A 79 9.80 -0.88 -0.12
N GLU A 80 10.34 -2.03 -0.54
CA GLU A 80 10.93 -3.02 0.36
C GLU A 80 12.20 -2.49 1.03
N GLU A 81 13.09 -1.85 0.28
CA GLU A 81 14.30 -1.25 0.81
C GLU A 81 13.98 -0.14 1.82
N LEU A 82 13.01 0.74 1.50
CA LEU A 82 12.57 1.78 2.42
C LEU A 82 11.98 1.19 3.70
N ARG A 83 11.13 0.16 3.59
CA ARG A 83 10.58 -0.54 4.75
C ARG A 83 11.69 -1.14 5.62
N ASN A 84 12.67 -1.80 5.00
CA ASN A 84 13.78 -2.42 5.73
C ASN A 84 14.66 -1.37 6.43
N SER A 85 14.86 -0.20 5.81
CA SER A 85 15.67 0.89 6.38
C SER A 85 15.12 1.44 7.71
N VAL A 86 13.82 1.29 7.96
CA VAL A 86 13.14 1.73 9.20
C VAL A 86 12.71 0.56 10.11
N THR A 87 13.22 -0.65 9.83
CA THR A 87 12.89 -1.87 10.58
C THR A 87 14.12 -2.43 11.26
N SER A 88 14.30 -2.10 12.54
CA SER A 88 15.35 -2.74 13.35
C SER A 88 14.93 -4.16 13.77
N PRO A 89 15.87 -5.12 13.87
CA PRO A 89 15.60 -6.44 14.43
C PRO A 89 14.95 -6.32 15.82
N ASN A 90 13.86 -7.07 16.05
CA ASN A 90 13.07 -7.05 17.29
C ASN A 90 12.47 -5.68 17.67
N GLY A 91 12.46 -4.70 16.77
CA GLY A 91 11.84 -3.39 16.99
C GLY A 91 10.31 -3.40 16.89
N THR A 92 9.68 -2.29 17.25
CA THR A 92 8.23 -2.09 17.15
C THR A 92 7.72 -2.24 15.71
N THR A 93 8.48 -1.73 14.73
CA THR A 93 8.18 -1.91 13.30
C THR A 93 8.18 -3.39 12.90
N ALA A 94 9.18 -4.16 13.36
CA ALA A 94 9.28 -5.59 13.07
C ALA A 94 8.09 -6.36 13.68
N ALA A 95 7.70 -6.01 14.91
CA ALA A 95 6.52 -6.59 15.55
C ALA A 95 5.23 -6.31 14.77
N ALA A 96 5.05 -5.09 14.24
CA ALA A 96 3.89 -4.75 13.42
C ALA A 96 3.82 -5.57 12.12
N PHE A 97 4.95 -5.72 11.39
CA PHE A 97 4.97 -6.53 10.16
C PHE A 97 4.73 -8.02 10.39
N ASN A 98 5.11 -8.57 11.54
CA ASN A 98 4.74 -9.93 11.91
C ASN A 98 3.21 -10.12 11.98
N ILE A 99 2.47 -9.10 12.41
CA ILE A 99 1.00 -9.13 12.43
C ILE A 99 0.45 -9.04 11.00
N PHE A 100 0.92 -8.08 10.20
CA PHE A 100 0.50 -7.94 8.79
C PHE A 100 0.70 -9.23 7.99
N ASN A 101 1.85 -9.89 8.15
CA ASN A 101 2.17 -11.14 7.45
C ASN A 101 1.25 -12.31 7.85
N ARG A 102 0.76 -12.35 9.10
CA ARG A 102 -0.21 -13.38 9.53
C ARG A 102 -1.57 -13.17 8.86
N ILE A 103 -1.99 -11.91 8.72
CA ILE A 103 -3.27 -11.55 8.08
C ILE A 103 -3.22 -11.91 6.58
N THR A 104 -2.12 -11.65 5.90
CA THR A 104 -1.98 -11.95 4.46
C THR A 104 -1.78 -13.45 4.19
N SER A 105 -1.03 -14.16 5.03
CA SER A 105 -0.77 -15.60 4.86
C SER A 105 -2.02 -16.46 5.10
N SER A 106 -2.90 -16.06 6.01
CA SER A 106 -4.16 -16.80 6.29
C SER A 106 -5.16 -16.77 5.14
N ARG A 107 -5.00 -15.87 4.16
CA ARG A 107 -5.84 -15.78 2.95
C ARG A 107 -5.25 -16.52 1.73
N SER A 108 -3.99 -16.95 1.79
CA SER A 108 -3.29 -17.58 0.66
C SER A 108 -3.36 -19.11 0.65
N SER A 109 -4.15 -19.75 1.53
CA SER A 109 -4.42 -21.19 1.41
C SER A 109 -5.26 -21.43 0.15
N LYS A 110 -4.58 -21.73 -0.96
CA LYS A 110 -5.21 -22.29 -2.17
C LYS A 110 -6.09 -23.45 -1.73
N THR A 111 -7.37 -23.45 -2.11
CA THR A 111 -8.24 -24.62 -1.94
C THR A 111 -7.60 -25.85 -2.61
N PRO A 112 -7.65 -27.05 -2.01
CA PRO A 112 -7.09 -28.29 -2.57
C PRO A 112 -7.57 -28.65 -3.99
N SER A 113 -8.64 -28.00 -4.46
CA SER A 113 -9.25 -28.21 -5.77
C SER A 113 -8.40 -27.82 -6.98
N GLN A 114 -7.35 -26.98 -6.85
CA GLN A 114 -6.49 -26.60 -7.98
C GLN A 114 -5.28 -27.53 -8.18
N GLN A 115 -4.93 -28.38 -7.21
CA GLN A 115 -3.82 -29.34 -7.36
C GLN A 115 -4.24 -30.65 -8.04
N GLN A 116 -5.52 -31.04 -7.97
CA GLN A 116 -6.00 -32.28 -8.59
C GLN A 116 -6.19 -32.21 -10.11
N GLN A 117 -6.32 -31.02 -10.72
CA GLN A 117 -6.46 -30.90 -12.18
C GLN A 117 -5.12 -30.96 -12.94
N ILE A 118 -3.99 -30.76 -12.27
CA ILE A 118 -2.66 -30.81 -12.92
C ILE A 118 -2.13 -32.25 -12.98
N SER A 119 -2.58 -33.15 -12.09
CA SER A 119 -2.13 -34.54 -12.05
C SER A 119 -2.85 -35.48 -13.03
N GLN A 120 -3.86 -35.02 -13.79
CA GLN A 120 -4.58 -35.82 -14.79
C GLN A 120 -4.23 -35.45 -16.25
N ARG A 121 -3.18 -34.64 -16.47
CA ARG A 121 -2.73 -34.23 -17.81
C ARG A 121 -1.37 -34.80 -18.25
N ASN A 122 -0.82 -35.77 -17.52
CA ASN A 122 0.36 -36.52 -17.94
C ASN A 122 0.01 -37.99 -18.16
#